data_AF-A0A351KFY4-F1
#
_entry.id   AF-A0A351KFY4-F1
#
_cell.length_a   1.000
_cell.length_b   1.000
_cell.length_c   1.000
_cell.angle_alpha   90.00
_cell.angle_beta   90.00
_cell.angle_gamma   90.00
#
_symmetry.space_group_name_H-M   'P 1'
#
loop_
_entity.id
_entity.type
_entity.pdbx_description
1 polymer ?
#
loop_
_entity_poly.entity_id
_entity_poly.type
_entity_poly.pdbx_seq_one_letter_code
_entity_poly.pdbx_strand_id
1 'polypeptide(L)'
;MFGYVVPLKGELKIKEYETFKAYYCGLCEALQKKSYFSKYVLNYDMTFLAILLSSIYLEKENSEKKFCFNKMRNVFVIHKNQYIEYAADMNIILSKKNLIDDY
;
A
#
# COMPACT_ATOMS: atom_id res chain seq x y z
N MET A 1 2.62 9.10 -13.70
CA MET A 1 2.27 8.16 -12.60
C MET A 1 2.41 6.75 -13.14
N PHE A 2 3.28 5.93 -12.55
CA PHE A 2 3.49 4.53 -12.95
C PHE A 2 2.59 3.63 -12.11
N GLY A 3 2.11 2.55 -12.72
CA GLY A 3 1.14 1.67 -12.10
C GLY A 3 0.43 0.85 -13.16
N TYR A 4 0.80 -0.42 -13.30
CA TYR A 4 0.24 -1.32 -14.31
C TYR A 4 -0.69 -2.37 -13.71
N VAL A 5 -0.56 -2.64 -12.40
CA VAL A 5 -1.30 -3.68 -11.70
C VAL A 5 -2.53 -3.07 -11.03
N VAL A 6 -3.71 -3.59 -11.34
CA VAL A 6 -4.98 -3.15 -10.73
C VAL A 6 -5.75 -4.38 -10.26
N PRO A 7 -6.33 -4.37 -9.04
CA PRO A 7 -7.14 -5.49 -8.57
C PRO A 7 -8.43 -5.61 -9.39
N LEU A 8 -8.65 -6.77 -10.00
CA LEU A 8 -9.90 -7.11 -10.67
C LEU A 8 -10.99 -7.43 -9.64
N LYS A 9 -11.66 -6.40 -9.15
CA LYS A 9 -12.58 -6.49 -7.99
C LYS A 9 -13.68 -7.53 -8.13
N GLY A 10 -14.19 -7.77 -9.34
CA GLY A 10 -15.27 -8.74 -9.59
C GLY A 10 -14.84 -10.19 -9.38
N GLU A 11 -13.55 -10.49 -9.55
CA GLU A 11 -13.00 -11.85 -9.43
C GLU A 11 -12.40 -12.12 -8.04
N LEU A 12 -12.24 -11.08 -7.21
CA LEU A 12 -11.72 -11.24 -5.85
C LEU A 12 -12.83 -11.61 -4.88
N LYS A 13 -12.55 -12.60 -4.02
CA LYS A 13 -13.43 -12.86 -2.87
C LYS A 13 -13.45 -11.63 -1.97
N ILE A 14 -14.56 -11.42 -1.27
CA ILE A 14 -14.74 -10.29 -0.34
C ILE A 14 -13.55 -10.19 0.63
N LYS A 15 -13.13 -11.32 1.21
CA LYS A 15 -11.96 -11.39 2.10
C LYS A 15 -10.65 -10.93 1.44
N GLU A 16 -10.40 -11.31 0.19
CA GLU A 16 -9.16 -10.97 -0.53
C GLU A 16 -9.13 -9.48 -0.87
N TYR A 17 -10.28 -8.94 -1.28
CA TYR A 17 -10.42 -7.51 -1.51
C TYR A 17 -10.28 -6.70 -0.22
N GLU A 18 -10.74 -7.23 0.91
CA GLU A 18 -10.54 -6.62 2.22
C GLU A 18 -9.08 -6.64 2.67
N THR A 19 -8.38 -7.76 2.50
CA THR A 19 -6.93 -7.85 2.72
C THR A 19 -6.19 -6.85 1.85
N PHE A 20 -6.50 -6.77 0.54
CA PHE A 20 -5.87 -5.81 -0.36
C PHE A 20 -6.10 -4.36 0.11
N LYS A 21 -7.32 -4.00 0.51
CA LYS A 21 -7.62 -2.66 1.05
C LYS A 21 -6.86 -2.38 2.35
N ALA A 22 -6.68 -3.39 3.20
CA ALA A 22 -5.94 -3.24 4.46
C ALA A 22 -4.45 -2.98 4.20
N TYR A 23 -3.85 -3.69 3.24
CA TYR A 23 -2.49 -3.43 2.77
C TYR A 23 -2.34 -2.04 2.13
N TYR A 24 -3.30 -1.65 1.29
CA TYR A 24 -3.31 -0.32 0.67
C TYR A 24 -3.31 0.81 1.72
N CYS A 25 -4.11 0.64 2.77
CA CYS A 25 -4.14 1.58 3.88
C CYS A 25 -2.85 1.51 4.73
N GLY A 26 -2.25 0.32 4.90
CA GLY A 26 -0.94 0.16 5.55
C GLY A 26 0.18 0.90 4.80
N LEU A 27 0.23 0.75 3.47
CA LEU A 27 1.17 1.46 2.62
C LEU A 27 0.97 2.97 2.65
N CYS A 28 -0.28 3.44 2.64
CA CYS A 28 -0.62 4.86 2.78
C CYS A 28 -0.05 5.45 4.09
N GLU A 29 -0.19 4.72 5.19
CA GLU A 29 0.36 5.13 6.48
C GLU A 29 1.90 5.09 6.50
N ALA A 30 2.51 4.05 5.94
CA ALA A 30 3.96 3.93 5.84
C ALA A 30 4.55 5.10 5.05
N LEU A 31 3.94 5.48 3.92
CA LEU A 31 4.31 6.69 3.18
C LEU A 31 4.16 7.93 4.05
N GLN A 32 2.98 8.14 4.66
CA GLN A 32 2.75 9.33 5.50
C GLN A 32 3.81 9.50 6.60
N LYS A 33 4.34 8.41 7.16
CA LYS A 33 5.44 8.44 8.16
C LYS A 33 6.78 8.91 7.58
N LYS A 34 7.06 8.61 6.31
CA LYS A 34 8.28 9.06 5.61
C LYS A 34 8.19 10.54 5.25
N SER A 35 7.02 11.00 4.80
CA SER A 35 6.69 12.41 4.60
C SER A 35 5.19 12.59 4.44
N TYR A 36 4.63 13.67 5.01
CA TYR A 36 3.20 13.97 4.94
C TYR A 36 2.65 13.96 3.50
N PHE A 37 3.45 14.43 2.53
CA PHE A 37 3.05 14.51 1.12
C PHE A 37 3.28 13.22 0.33
N SER A 38 4.11 12.30 0.82
CA SER A 38 4.43 11.09 0.05
C SER A 38 3.24 10.13 -0.10
N LYS A 39 2.20 10.25 0.73
CA LYS A 39 0.94 9.50 0.56
C LYS A 39 0.22 9.80 -0.75
N TYR A 40 0.47 10.96 -1.37
CA TYR A 40 -0.13 11.32 -2.68
C TYR A 40 0.45 10.52 -3.85
N VAL A 41 1.54 9.81 -3.58
CA VAL A 41 2.27 8.99 -4.54
C VAL A 41 1.90 7.50 -4.40
N LEU A 42 0.94 7.19 -3.53
CA LEU A 42 0.43 5.85 -3.31
C LEU A 42 -0.08 5.20 -4.61
N ASN A 43 0.34 3.96 -4.87
CA ASN A 43 -0.02 3.22 -6.08
C ASN A 43 -0.38 1.75 -5.77
N TYR A 44 -1.02 1.09 -6.73
CA TYR A 44 -1.45 -0.31 -6.58
C TYR A 44 -0.30 -1.30 -6.76
N ASP A 45 0.69 -1.01 -7.61
CA ASP A 45 1.87 -1.88 -7.83
C ASP A 45 2.65 -2.12 -6.54
N MET A 46 2.90 -1.08 -5.74
CA MET A 46 3.62 -1.22 -4.46
C MET A 46 2.74 -1.88 -3.39
N THR A 47 1.41 -1.72 -3.48
CA THR A 47 0.49 -2.47 -2.62
C THR A 47 0.55 -3.96 -2.94
N PHE A 48 0.55 -4.31 -4.23
CA PHE A 48 0.71 -5.68 -4.70
C PHE A 48 2.06 -6.26 -4.28
N LEU A 49 3.15 -5.51 -4.43
CA LEU A 49 4.48 -5.91 -4.00
C LEU A 49 4.52 -6.22 -2.50
N ALA A 50 3.93 -5.34 -1.67
CA ALA A 50 3.85 -5.56 -0.23
C ALA A 50 3.12 -6.88 0.10
N ILE A 51 1.96 -7.13 -0.51
CA ILE A 51 1.19 -8.37 -0.32
C ILE A 51 2.00 -9.59 -0.77
N LEU A 52 2.63 -9.52 -1.94
CA LEU A 52 3.39 -10.61 -2.53
C LEU A 52 4.55 -11.03 -1.63
N LEU A 53 5.38 -10.07 -1.20
CA LEU A 53 6.52 -10.33 -0.33
C LEU A 53 6.07 -10.88 1.02
N SER A 54 5.03 -10.30 1.61
CA SER A 54 4.49 -10.74 2.89
C SER A 54 3.96 -12.17 2.84
N SER A 55 3.32 -12.54 1.72
CA SER A 55 2.83 -13.89 1.46
C SER A 55 3.98 -14.90 1.25
N ILE A 56 5.06 -14.50 0.58
CA ILE A 56 6.22 -15.38 0.32
C ILE A 56 6.97 -15.68 1.62
N TYR A 57 7.17 -14.65 2.45
CA TYR A 57 7.94 -14.77 3.69
C TYR A 57 7.07 -15.14 4.91
N LEU A 58 5.79 -15.49 4.69
CA LEU A 58 4.85 -15.98 5.70
C LEU A 58 4.82 -15.13 6.98
N GLU A 59 4.85 -13.81 6.81
CA GLU A 59 4.89 -12.89 7.94
C GLU A 59 3.51 -12.87 8.65
N LYS A 60 3.50 -12.92 9.99
CA LYS A 60 2.24 -12.83 10.74
C LYS A 60 1.70 -11.41 10.67
N GLU A 61 0.67 -11.24 9.86
CA GLU A 61 -0.01 -9.96 9.69
C GLU A 61 -1.00 -9.72 10.81
N ASN A 62 -0.91 -8.54 11.44
CA ASN A 62 -1.96 -8.05 12.32
C ASN A 62 -2.70 -6.91 11.61
N SER A 63 -4.00 -7.09 11.43
CA SER A 63 -4.89 -6.02 10.96
C SER A 63 -5.48 -5.27 12.14
N GLU A 64 -5.39 -3.94 12.14
CA GLU A 64 -6.04 -3.10 13.13
C GLU A 64 -7.08 -2.21 12.44
N LYS A 65 -8.14 -1.86 13.17
CA LYS A 65 -9.19 -0.95 12.67
C LYS A 65 -8.84 0.47 13.11
N LYS A 66 -8.71 1.39 12.15
CA LYS A 66 -8.32 2.78 12.37
C LYS A 66 -9.24 3.73 11.63
N PHE A 67 -9.52 4.90 12.22
CA PHE A 67 -10.27 5.95 11.54
C PHE A 67 -9.37 6.65 10.50
N CYS A 68 -9.80 6.64 9.24
CA CYS A 68 -9.08 7.29 8.14
C CYS A 68 -9.77 8.61 7.78
N PHE A 69 -9.09 9.73 8.01
CA PHE A 69 -9.60 11.07 7.69
C PHE A 69 -9.89 11.25 6.20
N ASN A 70 -9.01 10.75 5.31
CA ASN A 70 -9.21 10.86 3.86
C ASN A 70 -10.47 10.15 3.34
N LYS A 71 -10.92 9.08 4.01
CA LYS A 71 -12.14 8.33 3.63
C LYS A 71 -13.32 8.63 4.56
N MET A 72 -13.13 9.46 5.59
CA MET A 72 -14.11 9.79 6.63
C MET A 72 -14.81 8.55 7.23
N ARG A 73 -14.06 7.45 7.42
CA ARG A 73 -14.58 6.20 7.98
C ARG A 73 -13.49 5.33 8.59
N ASN A 74 -13.92 4.35 9.37
CA ASN A 74 -13.04 3.29 9.84
C ASN A 74 -12.61 2.37 8.69
N VAL A 75 -11.31 2.09 8.62
CA VAL A 75 -10.68 1.17 7.68
C VAL A 75 -9.84 0.16 8.45
N PHE A 76 -9.61 -1.01 7.85
CA PHE A 76 -8.58 -1.92 8.33
C PHE A 76 -7.23 -1.51 7.77
N VAL A 77 -6.18 -1.72 8.56
CA VAL A 77 -4.80 -1.38 8.23
C VAL A 77 -3.92 -2.54 8.66
N ILE A 78 -3.09 -3.06 7.75
CA ILE A 78 -2.03 -4.01 8.13
C ILE A 78 -0.87 -3.20 8.73
N HIS A 79 -0.48 -3.53 9.95
CA HIS A 79 0.65 -2.93 10.65
C HIS A 79 1.80 -3.92 10.85
N LYS A 80 2.99 -3.39 11.17
CA LYS A 80 4.20 -4.14 11.59
C LYS A 80 4.76 -5.11 10.54
N ASN A 81 4.70 -4.72 9.28
CA ASN A 81 5.19 -5.53 8.17
C ASN A 81 6.34 -4.79 7.49
N GLN A 82 7.53 -5.39 7.53
CA GLN A 82 8.74 -4.79 6.97
C GLN A 82 8.64 -4.63 5.45
N TYR A 83 7.84 -5.46 4.77
CA TYR A 83 7.63 -5.40 3.34
C TYR A 83 6.71 -4.24 2.94
N ILE A 84 5.82 -3.79 3.82
CA ILE A 84 5.07 -2.53 3.61
C ILE A 84 6.03 -1.34 3.67
N GLU A 85 7.00 -1.34 4.60
CA GLU A 85 8.01 -0.27 4.68
C GLU A 85 8.93 -0.29 3.46
N TYR A 86 9.39 -1.46 3.06
CA TYR A 86 10.17 -1.64 1.83
C TYR A 86 9.42 -1.15 0.59
N ALA A 87 8.14 -1.52 0.45
CA ALA A 87 7.31 -1.07 -0.65
C ALA A 87 7.09 0.46 -0.63
N ALA A 88 7.00 1.07 0.55
CA ALA A 88 6.92 2.53 0.68
C ALA A 88 8.21 3.21 0.21
N ASP A 89 9.37 2.69 0.59
CA ASP A 89 10.67 3.21 0.18
C ASP A 89 10.87 3.09 -1.34
N MET A 90 10.54 1.93 -1.91
CA MET A 90 10.56 1.72 -3.36
C MET A 90 9.59 2.65 -4.08
N ASN A 91 8.40 2.89 -3.51
CA ASN A 91 7.45 3.82 -4.10
C ASN A 91 8.04 5.24 -4.22
N ILE A 92 8.66 5.74 -3.15
CA ILE A 92 9.28 7.08 -3.15
C ILE A 92 10.41 7.15 -4.19
N ILE A 93 11.28 6.15 -4.24
CA ILE A 93 12.41 6.10 -5.18
C ILE A 93 11.91 6.12 -6.62
N LEU A 94 11.00 5.20 -6.97
CA LEU A 94 10.49 5.07 -8.33
C LEU A 94 9.69 6.29 -8.75
N SER A 95 8.92 6.87 -7.84
CA SER A 95 8.15 8.08 -8.14
C SER A 95 9.02 9.28 -8.39
N LYS A 96 10.10 9.43 -7.61
CA LYS A 96 11.12 10.45 -7.89
C LYS A 96 11.75 10.22 -9.26
N LYS A 97 12.06 8.98 -9.63
CA LYS A 97 12.64 8.66 -10.93
C LYS A 97 11.70 8.96 -12.09
N ASN A 98 10.42 8.62 -11.99
CA ASN A 98 9.43 8.95 -13.02
C ASN A 98 9.28 10.47 -13.18
N LEU A 99 9.27 11.24 -12.09
CA LEU A 99 9.22 12.71 -12.18
C LEU A 99 10.44 13.33 -12.87
N ILE A 100 11.61 12.69 -12.77
CA ILE A 100 12.83 13.13 -13.45
C ILE A 100 12.82 12.74 -14.93
N ASP A 101 12.23 11.59 -15.27
CA ASP A 101 12.12 11.08 -16.65
C ASP A 101 11.04 11.82 -17.45
N ASP A 102 9.96 12.25 -16.78
CA ASP A 102 8.86 13.04 -17.35
C ASP A 102 9.22 14.54 -17.55
N TYR A 103 10.47 14.95 -17.26
CA TYR A 103 10.99 16.32 -17.43
C TYR A 103 12.01 16.39 -18.57
#